data_AF-A0A918QKA0-F1
#
_entry.id   AF-A0A918QKA0-F1
#
_cell.length_a   1.000
_cell.length_b   1.000
_cell.length_c   1.000
_cell.angle_alpha   90.00
_cell.angle_beta   90.00
_cell.angle_gamma   90.00
#
_symmetry.space_group_name_H-M   'P 1'
#
loop_
_entity.id
_entity.type
_entity.pdbx_description
1 polymer ?
#
loop_
_entity_poly.entity_id
_entity_poly.type
_entity_poly.pdbx_seq_one_letter_code
_entity_poly.pdbx_strand_id
1 'polypeptide(L)'
;MITMYAWPSTADGPDALPMVHFTTDEQAGDEVAPDGTAVWMFDTAIRDGGWAQFTDFEGWSVPASGWQALYRREDDLLAVTGPGSCEGWYQGNLGADPAWVEAAAAQQGVVLLAAPVQHPSLYAYAVEAGAAFALLVPLMVV
;
A
#
# COMPACT_ATOMS: atom_id res chain seq x y z
N MET A 1 -19.43 -0.56 -4.98
CA MET A 1 -18.29 -0.51 -4.03
C MET A 1 -17.09 -0.90 -4.86
N ILE A 2 -16.10 -0.03 -4.93
CA ILE A 2 -14.88 -0.29 -5.68
C ILE A 2 -14.11 -1.38 -4.94
N THR A 3 -13.64 -2.39 -5.68
CA THR A 3 -12.83 -3.45 -5.10
C THR A 3 -11.36 -3.05 -5.19
N MET A 4 -10.70 -3.01 -4.03
CA MET A 4 -9.25 -2.91 -3.93
C MET A 4 -8.69 -4.28 -3.59
N TYR A 5 -7.58 -4.63 -4.21
CA TYR A 5 -6.90 -5.92 -4.06
C TYR A 5 -5.54 -5.71 -3.40
N ALA A 6 -5.08 -6.71 -2.66
CA ALA A 6 -3.80 -6.67 -1.95
C ALA A 6 -2.94 -7.89 -2.30
N TRP A 7 -1.63 -7.68 -2.48
CA TRP A 7 -0.66 -8.77 -2.69
C TRP A 7 0.53 -8.64 -1.75
N PRO A 8 0.83 -9.68 -0.94
CA PRO A 8 1.99 -9.72 -0.08
C PRO A 8 3.25 -10.03 -0.89
N SER A 9 4.36 -9.41 -0.51
CA SER A 9 5.68 -9.71 -1.04
C SER A 9 6.75 -9.33 -0.02
N THR A 10 7.90 -9.98 -0.06
CA THR A 10 9.07 -9.57 0.72
C THR A 10 9.99 -8.74 -0.16
N ALA A 11 10.68 -7.75 0.41
CA ALA A 11 11.68 -7.00 -0.33
C ALA A 11 12.92 -7.88 -0.60
N ASP A 12 13.63 -7.60 -1.69
CA ASP A 12 14.94 -8.20 -1.93
C ASP A 12 16.00 -7.40 -1.14
N GLY A 13 16.60 -7.99 -0.10
CA GLY A 13 17.68 -7.33 0.65
C GLY A 13 17.92 -7.83 2.08
N PRO A 14 19.00 -7.35 2.74
CA PRO A 14 19.38 -7.78 4.09
C PRO A 14 18.40 -7.35 5.18
N ASP A 15 17.65 -6.26 4.96
CA ASP A 15 16.65 -5.70 5.89
C ASP A 15 15.24 -5.75 5.27
N ALA A 16 14.90 -6.85 4.60
CA ALA A 16 13.67 -6.98 3.84
C ALA A 16 12.43 -6.80 4.73
N LEU A 17 11.82 -5.61 4.67
CA LEU A 17 10.49 -5.40 5.23
C LEU A 17 9.46 -6.16 4.40
N PRO A 18 8.41 -6.72 5.05
CA PRO A 18 7.25 -7.19 4.32
C PRO A 18 6.60 -6.00 3.60
N MET A 19 6.09 -6.26 2.41
CA MET A 19 5.42 -5.27 1.57
C MET A 19 4.03 -5.77 1.15
N VAL A 20 3.09 -4.84 0.96
CA VAL A 20 1.76 -5.13 0.44
C VAL A 20 1.45 -4.17 -0.70
N HIS A 21 1.17 -4.72 -1.87
CA HIS A 21 0.78 -3.96 -3.05
C HIS A 21 -0.74 -3.84 -3.09
N PHE A 22 -1.25 -2.62 -3.13
CA PHE A 22 -2.66 -2.30 -3.35
C PHE A 22 -2.91 -1.88 -4.79
N THR A 23 -3.89 -2.51 -5.43
CA THR A 23 -4.33 -2.13 -6.77
C THR A 23 -5.86 -2.22 -6.90
N THR A 24 -6.38 -1.77 -8.02
CA THR A 24 -7.81 -1.87 -8.36
C THR A 24 -7.98 -2.02 -9.87
N ASP A 25 -9.07 -2.66 -10.28
CA ASP A 25 -9.44 -2.75 -11.70
C ASP A 25 -9.88 -1.38 -12.26
N GLU A 26 -10.38 -0.49 -11.39
CA GLU A 26 -10.88 0.83 -11.76
C GLU A 26 -9.79 1.89 -11.55
N GLN A 27 -9.08 2.23 -12.62
CA GLN A 27 -7.87 3.08 -12.54
C GLN A 27 -8.15 4.59 -12.56
N ALA A 28 -9.37 5.02 -12.85
CA ALA A 28 -9.72 6.42 -12.96
C ALA A 28 -10.94 6.70 -12.09
N GLY A 29 -10.90 7.81 -11.34
CA GLY A 29 -12.08 8.35 -10.68
C GLY A 29 -12.82 9.35 -11.58
N ASP A 30 -13.78 10.06 -10.98
CA ASP A 30 -14.52 11.15 -11.64
C ASP A 30 -13.69 12.45 -11.75
N GLU A 31 -12.55 12.52 -11.06
CA GLU A 31 -11.67 13.69 -11.06
C GLU A 31 -10.72 13.69 -12.27
N VAL A 32 -10.51 14.87 -12.83
CA VAL A 32 -9.62 15.09 -13.98
C VAL A 32 -8.68 16.24 -13.66
N ALA A 33 -7.39 16.03 -13.87
CA ALA A 33 -6.36 17.05 -13.69
C ALA A 33 -6.54 18.21 -14.70
N PRO A 34 -5.94 19.39 -14.45
CA PRO A 34 -6.09 20.56 -15.33
C PRO A 34 -5.66 20.33 -16.79
N ASP A 35 -4.82 19.33 -17.05
CA ASP A 35 -4.35 18.94 -18.38
C ASP A 35 -5.28 17.94 -19.09
N GLY A 36 -6.40 17.54 -18.48
CA GLY A 36 -7.36 16.58 -19.01
C GLY A 36 -7.06 15.13 -18.67
N THR A 37 -6.02 14.84 -17.90
CA THR A 37 -5.69 13.49 -17.48
C THR A 37 -6.61 13.03 -16.36
N ALA A 38 -7.20 11.85 -16.48
CA ALA A 38 -8.00 11.27 -15.40
C ALA A 38 -7.13 11.04 -14.16
N VAL A 39 -7.61 11.49 -13.00
CA VAL A 39 -6.96 11.27 -11.72
C VAL A 39 -7.32 9.86 -11.25
N TRP A 40 -6.32 9.14 -10.74
CA TRP A 40 -6.59 7.82 -10.17
C TRP A 40 -7.52 7.96 -8.98
N MET A 41 -8.52 7.08 -8.87
CA MET A 41 -9.60 7.20 -7.89
C MET A 41 -9.14 7.30 -6.42
N PHE A 42 -7.96 6.79 -6.10
CA PHE A 42 -7.39 6.84 -4.74
C PHE A 42 -6.31 7.91 -4.59
N ASP A 43 -5.94 8.64 -5.65
CA ASP A 43 -4.85 9.61 -5.64
C ASP A 43 -5.05 10.70 -4.59
N THR A 44 -6.26 11.28 -4.51
CA THR A 44 -6.59 12.30 -3.51
C THR A 44 -6.46 11.76 -2.09
N ALA A 45 -7.01 10.57 -1.81
CA ALA A 45 -6.90 9.94 -0.49
C ALA A 45 -5.44 9.60 -0.12
N ILE A 46 -4.65 9.12 -1.09
CA ILE A 46 -3.23 8.78 -0.91
C ILE A 46 -2.39 10.03 -0.62
N ARG A 47 -2.60 11.12 -1.38
CA ARG A 47 -1.88 12.38 -1.18
C ARG A 47 -2.20 13.02 0.17
N ASP A 48 -3.47 13.04 0.54
CA ASP A 48 -3.90 13.58 1.84
C ASP A 48 -3.55 12.64 3.01
N GLY A 49 -3.38 11.35 2.71
CA GLY A 49 -3.01 10.31 3.65
C GLY A 49 -1.53 10.29 4.02
N GLY A 50 -0.68 11.12 3.42
CA GLY A 50 0.75 11.18 3.75
C GLY A 50 1.60 10.11 3.07
N TRP A 51 1.12 9.53 1.97
CA TRP A 51 1.95 8.71 1.09
C TRP A 51 2.98 9.58 0.35
N ALA A 52 4.18 9.03 0.15
CA ALA A 52 5.20 9.66 -0.69
C ALA A 52 5.35 8.91 -2.01
N GLN A 53 5.91 9.58 -3.02
CA GLN A 53 6.31 8.89 -4.25
C GLN A 53 7.32 7.78 -3.89
N PHE A 54 7.25 6.64 -4.58
CA PHE A 54 8.15 5.50 -4.31
C PHE A 54 9.64 5.90 -4.43
N THR A 55 9.96 6.82 -5.33
CA THR A 55 11.32 7.35 -5.54
C THR A 55 11.80 8.28 -4.42
N ASP A 56 10.90 8.76 -3.55
CA ASP A 56 11.22 9.59 -2.39
C ASP A 56 11.40 8.73 -1.13
N PHE A 57 12.51 7.98 -1.08
CA PHE A 57 12.81 7.10 0.05
C PHE A 57 12.83 7.83 1.39
N GLU A 58 13.40 9.04 1.46
CA GLU A 58 13.42 9.82 2.69
C GLU A 58 11.98 10.15 3.16
N GLY A 59 11.09 10.46 2.22
CA GLY A 59 9.68 10.73 2.50
C GLY A 59 8.91 9.55 3.09
N TRP A 60 9.09 8.33 2.58
CA TRP A 60 8.32 7.17 3.06
C TRP A 60 9.06 6.24 4.02
N SER A 61 10.38 6.40 4.23
CA SER A 61 11.18 5.53 5.12
C SER A 61 10.90 5.71 6.61
N VAL A 62 10.10 6.71 6.98
CA VAL A 62 9.63 6.92 8.36
C VAL A 62 8.19 6.46 8.51
N PRO A 63 7.80 5.83 9.64
CA PRO A 63 6.42 5.43 9.86
C PRO A 63 5.46 6.61 9.74
N ALA A 64 4.47 6.50 8.86
CA ALA A 64 3.52 7.56 8.61
C ALA A 64 2.58 7.78 9.80
N SER A 65 2.47 9.03 10.25
CA SER A 65 1.65 9.40 11.40
C SER A 65 0.17 9.07 11.15
N GLY A 66 -0.47 8.44 12.14
CA GLY A 66 -1.91 8.14 12.10
C GLY A 66 -2.27 6.89 11.31
N TRP A 67 -1.30 6.20 10.71
CA TRP A 67 -1.54 4.91 10.08
C TRP A 67 -1.22 3.73 10.98
N GLN A 68 -1.99 2.65 10.81
CA GLN A 68 -1.76 1.38 11.47
C GLN A 68 -2.22 0.21 10.60
N ALA A 69 -1.47 -0.87 10.64
CA ALA A 69 -1.84 -2.15 10.07
C ALA A 69 -1.98 -3.23 11.15
N LEU A 70 -2.94 -4.13 10.94
CA LEU A 70 -3.18 -5.32 11.75
C LEU A 70 -3.21 -6.53 10.81
N TYR A 71 -2.42 -7.55 11.10
CA TYR A 71 -2.50 -8.84 10.43
C TYR A 71 -2.85 -9.93 11.45
N ARG A 72 -4.00 -10.58 11.27
CA ARG A 72 -4.46 -11.69 12.11
C ARG A 72 -4.18 -13.02 11.41
N ARG A 73 -3.32 -13.85 12.01
CA ARG A 73 -2.87 -15.11 11.40
C ARG A 73 -3.96 -16.16 11.32
N GLU A 74 -4.89 -16.17 12.28
CA GLU A 74 -5.92 -17.20 12.42
C GLU A 74 -6.81 -17.33 11.17
N ASP A 75 -7.11 -16.21 10.53
CA ASP A 75 -8.00 -16.14 9.36
C ASP A 75 -7.42 -15.34 8.18
N ASP A 76 -6.11 -15.09 8.20
CA ASP A 76 -5.36 -14.40 7.15
C ASP A 76 -5.93 -13.00 6.83
N LEU A 77 -6.43 -12.30 7.84
CA LEU A 77 -7.03 -10.99 7.69
C LEU A 77 -5.98 -9.88 7.82
N LEU A 78 -5.81 -9.07 6.77
CA LEU A 78 -5.15 -7.77 6.84
C LEU A 78 -6.20 -6.67 6.96
N ALA A 79 -6.02 -5.80 7.95
CA ALA A 79 -6.74 -4.54 8.07
C ALA A 79 -5.73 -3.38 8.12
N VAL A 80 -5.98 -2.34 7.33
CA VAL A 80 -5.17 -1.12 7.28
C VAL A 80 -6.09 0.07 7.43
N THR A 81 -5.71 1.00 8.30
CA THR A 81 -6.42 2.27 8.49
C THR A 81 -5.42 3.42 8.54
N GLY A 82 -5.83 4.56 7.99
CA GLY A 82 -5.10 5.81 7.99
C GLY A 82 -5.96 6.99 8.45
N PRO A 83 -5.44 8.23 8.35
CA PRO A 83 -6.16 9.44 8.72
C PRO A 83 -7.20 9.85 7.66
N GLY A 84 -8.24 10.58 8.09
CA GLY A 84 -9.19 11.25 7.19
C GLY A 84 -9.89 10.29 6.22
N SER A 85 -9.76 10.54 4.92
CA SER A 85 -10.34 9.70 3.85
C SER A 85 -9.74 8.29 3.77
N CYS A 86 -8.65 8.02 4.48
CA CYS A 86 -8.04 6.70 4.58
C CYS A 86 -8.53 5.88 5.79
N GLU A 87 -9.54 6.36 6.53
CA GLU A 87 -10.17 5.54 7.57
C GLU A 87 -10.74 4.25 6.96
N GLY A 88 -10.31 3.09 7.48
CA GLY A 88 -10.69 1.79 6.92
C GLY A 88 -10.14 1.52 5.51
N TRP A 89 -8.99 2.11 5.16
CA TRP A 89 -8.31 1.98 3.86
C TRP A 89 -8.44 0.59 3.21
N TYR A 90 -8.15 -0.47 3.96
CA TYR A 90 -8.27 -1.84 3.46
C TYR A 90 -8.72 -2.80 4.54
N GLN A 91 -9.56 -3.76 4.17
CA GLN A 91 -9.84 -4.96 4.96
C GLN A 91 -10.09 -6.13 4.02
N GLY A 92 -9.28 -7.19 4.16
CA GLY A 92 -9.42 -8.38 3.32
C GLY A 92 -8.38 -9.45 3.60
N ASN A 93 -8.57 -10.60 2.97
CA ASN A 93 -7.62 -11.71 3.03
C ASN A 93 -6.36 -11.39 2.21
N LEU A 94 -5.19 -11.62 2.79
CA LEU A 94 -3.92 -11.26 2.17
C LEU A 94 -3.31 -12.39 1.34
N GLY A 95 -3.58 -13.65 1.69
CA GLY A 95 -2.93 -14.82 1.11
C GLY A 95 -1.44 -14.85 1.40
N ALA A 96 -1.01 -14.37 2.58
CA ALA A 96 0.40 -14.24 2.90
C ALA A 96 1.10 -15.60 3.01
N ASP A 97 2.25 -15.73 2.35
CA ASP A 97 3.10 -16.90 2.52
C ASP A 97 3.82 -16.88 3.89
N PRO A 98 4.35 -18.03 4.35
CA PRO A 98 5.02 -18.10 5.65
C PRO A 98 6.20 -17.13 5.80
N ALA A 99 6.94 -16.84 4.73
CA ALA A 99 8.10 -15.96 4.78
C ALA A 99 7.67 -14.51 5.05
N TRP A 100 6.57 -14.08 4.44
CA TRP A 100 5.97 -12.77 4.71
C TRP A 100 5.49 -12.67 6.16
N VAL A 101 4.81 -13.70 6.67
CA VAL A 101 4.30 -13.71 8.06
C VAL A 101 5.43 -13.66 9.08
N GLU A 102 6.52 -14.39 8.83
CA GLU A 102 7.72 -14.36 9.67
C GLU A 102 8.38 -12.97 9.66
N ALA A 103 8.55 -12.37 8.49
CA ALA A 103 9.10 -11.03 8.35
C ALA A 103 8.23 -9.98 9.07
N ALA A 104 6.91 -10.06 8.90
CA ALA A 104 5.94 -9.20 9.59
C ALA A 104 6.02 -9.31 11.11
N ALA A 105 6.11 -10.53 11.64
CA ALA A 105 6.22 -10.75 13.07
C ALA A 105 7.56 -10.24 13.64
N ALA A 106 8.64 -10.35 12.88
CA ALA A 106 9.96 -9.91 13.29
C ALA A 106 10.13 -8.39 13.25
N GLN A 107 9.65 -7.75 12.18
CA GLN A 107 9.89 -6.33 11.92
C GLN A 107 8.84 -5.42 12.56
N GLN A 108 7.63 -5.93 12.81
CA GLN A 108 6.49 -5.14 13.32
C GLN A 108 6.23 -3.86 12.51
N GLY A 109 6.57 -3.90 11.23
CA GLY A 109 6.41 -2.83 10.26
C GLY A 109 6.23 -3.42 8.88
N VAL A 110 5.52 -2.69 8.02
CA VAL A 110 5.20 -3.10 6.64
C VAL A 110 5.27 -1.90 5.72
N VAL A 111 5.73 -2.10 4.48
CA VAL A 111 5.62 -1.07 3.45
C VAL A 111 4.36 -1.32 2.63
N LEU A 112 3.47 -0.35 2.58
CA LEU A 112 2.34 -0.36 1.68
C LEU A 112 2.73 0.31 0.39
N LEU A 113 2.34 -0.29 -0.72
CA LEU A 113 2.66 0.15 -2.07
C LEU A 113 1.35 0.32 -2.83
N ALA A 114 1.17 1.44 -3.52
CA ALA A 114 -0.05 1.70 -4.26
C ALA A 114 0.24 2.39 -5.60
N ALA A 115 -0.45 1.97 -6.65
CA ALA A 115 -0.29 2.51 -8.01
C ALA A 115 -1.52 2.22 -8.89
N PRO A 116 -1.78 3.02 -9.95
CA PRO A 116 -2.88 2.81 -10.89
C PRO A 116 -2.54 1.71 -11.91
N VAL A 117 -2.31 0.48 -11.44
CA VAL A 117 -1.97 -0.68 -12.27
C VAL A 117 -2.96 -1.83 -12.06
N GLN A 118 -3.17 -2.66 -13.07
CA GLN A 118 -4.09 -3.81 -12.96
C GLN A 118 -3.50 -4.99 -12.18
N HIS A 119 -2.18 -5.05 -12.06
CA HIS A 119 -1.48 -6.16 -11.40
C HIS A 119 -0.16 -5.68 -10.78
N PRO A 120 0.26 -6.19 -9.61
CA PRO A 120 1.51 -5.78 -8.94
C PRO A 120 2.77 -6.00 -9.79
N SER A 121 2.76 -6.95 -10.74
CA SER A 121 3.90 -7.12 -11.67
C SER A 121 4.16 -5.92 -12.57
N LEU A 122 3.20 -5.00 -12.70
CA LEU A 122 3.34 -3.77 -13.48
C LEU A 122 3.79 -2.59 -12.61
N TYR A 123 3.99 -2.78 -11.31
CA TYR A 123 4.33 -1.71 -10.37
C TYR A 123 5.65 -1.01 -10.74
N ALA A 124 6.64 -1.74 -11.24
CA ALA A 124 7.89 -1.16 -11.72
C ALA A 124 7.68 -0.11 -12.84
N TYR A 125 6.75 -0.37 -13.77
CA TYR A 125 6.40 0.61 -14.81
C TYR A 125 5.71 1.85 -14.22
N ALA A 126 4.89 1.69 -13.17
CA ALA A 126 4.29 2.82 -12.47
C ALA A 126 5.34 3.66 -11.72
N VAL A 127 6.39 3.03 -11.18
CA VAL A 127 7.54 3.73 -10.59
C VAL A 127 8.25 4.57 -11.66
N GLU A 128 8.56 3.99 -12.82
CA GLU A 128 9.18 4.71 -13.93
C GLU A 128 8.33 5.88 -14.44
N ALA A 129 7.00 5.73 -14.40
CA ALA A 129 6.04 6.76 -14.78
C ALA A 129 5.79 7.82 -13.69
N GLY A 130 6.38 7.69 -12.50
CA GLY A 130 6.15 8.61 -11.36
C GLY A 130 4.75 8.50 -10.76
N ALA A 131 4.07 7.36 -10.93
CA ALA A 131 2.70 7.11 -10.49
C ALA A 131 2.61 6.05 -9.36
N ALA A 132 3.75 5.69 -8.75
CA ALA A 132 3.84 4.73 -7.67
C ALA A 132 4.10 5.42 -6.33
N PHE A 133 3.39 4.99 -5.30
CA PHE A 133 3.45 5.55 -3.96
C PHE A 133 3.77 4.49 -2.92
N ALA A 134 4.48 4.90 -1.88
CA ALA A 134 4.87 4.06 -0.75
C ALA A 134 4.55 4.72 0.59
N LEU A 135 4.35 3.86 1.59
CA LEU A 135 4.09 4.25 2.96
C LEU A 135 4.63 3.19 3.93
N LEU A 136 5.53 3.57 4.84
CA LEU A 136 5.90 2.70 5.95
C LEU A 136 4.86 2.81 7.09
N VAL A 137 4.40 1.67 7.59
CA VAL A 137 3.39 1.61 8.67
C VAL A 137 3.83 0.67 9.78
N PRO A 138 3.49 1.00 11.04
CA PRO A 138 3.52 0.02 12.12
C PRO A 138 2.55 -1.13 11.82
N LEU A 139 3.02 -2.36 11.99
CA LEU A 139 2.24 -3.58 11.80
C LEU A 139 2.16 -4.37 13.10
N MET A 140 0.93 -4.60 13.56
CA MET A 140 0.66 -5.55 14.63
C MET A 140 0.30 -6.91 14.03
N VAL A 141 1.06 -7.94 14.38
CA VAL A 141 0.76 -9.32 14.01
C VAL A 141 0.15 -10.05 15.20
N VAL A 142 -1.05 -10.59 15.04
CA VAL A 142 -1.84 -11.26 16.09
C VAL A 142 -2.15 -12.70 15.73
#